data_AF-A0A482VCH2-F1
#
_entry.id   AF-A0A482VCH2-F1
#
_cell.length_a   1.000
_cell.length_b   1.000
_cell.length_c   1.000
_cell.angle_alpha   90.00
_cell.angle_beta   90.00
_cell.angle_gamma   90.00
#
_symmetry.space_group_name_H-M   'P 1'
#
loop_
_entity.id
_entity.type
_entity.pdbx_description
1 polymer ?
#
loop_
_entity_poly.entity_id
_entity_poly.type
_entity_poly.pdbx_seq_one_letter_code
_entity_poly.pdbx_strand_id
1 'polypeptide(L)' 'MSCDLAASESKKIMLLCYKMQQGFSDNSKERRELKWLTNEISINIAKFTAAEFFEINRNTFFGILSTTTTYLIIIIQFNI' A
#
# COMPACT_ATOMS: atom_id res chain seq x y z
N MET A 1 4.12 -7.99 7.83
CA MET A 1 3.10 -8.22 6.78
C MET A 1 1.82 -7.42 7.00
N SER A 2 1.43 -7.14 8.25
CA SER A 2 0.23 -6.34 8.56
C SER A 2 0.21 -4.94 7.93
N CYS A 3 1.36 -4.25 7.80
CA CYS A 3 1.44 -2.96 7.09
C CYS A 3 1.07 -3.08 5.61
N ASP A 4 1.56 -4.12 4.94
CA ASP A 4 1.25 -4.42 3.54
C ASP A 4 -0.24 -4.73 3.35
N LEU A 5 -0.81 -5.50 4.28
CA LEU A 5 -2.25 -5.78 4.31
C LEU A 5 -3.07 -4.51 4.55
N ALA A 6 -2.72 -3.69 5.54
CA ALA A 6 -3.43 -2.45 5.82
C ALA A 6 -3.37 -1.46 4.64
N ALA A 7 -2.21 -1.33 3.99
CA ALA A 7 -2.06 -0.54 2.76
C ALA A 7 -2.95 -1.09 1.63
N SER A 8 -3.00 -2.42 1.47
CA SER A 8 -3.86 -3.08 0.49
C SER A 8 -5.36 -2.89 0.77
N GLU A 9 -5.80 -3.05 2.03
CA GLU A 9 -7.19 -2.83 2.43
C GLU A 9 -7.62 -1.37 2.21
N SER A 10 -6.75 -0.38 2.46
CA SER A 10 -7.07 1.01 2.17
C SER A 10 -7.34 1.26 0.67
N LYS A 11 -6.59 0.60 -0.23
CA LYS A 11 -6.85 0.63 -1.68
C LYS A 11 -8.18 -0.03 -2.03
N LYS A 12 -8.57 -1.10 -1.34
CA LYS A 12 -9.86 -1.78 -1.56
C LYS A 12 -11.04 -0.89 -1.16
N ILE A 13 -10.93 -0.10 -0.09
CA ILE A 13 -11.98 0.86 0.29
C ILE A 13 -12.19 1.86 -0.85
N MET A 14 -11.11 2.40 -1.42
CA MET A 14 -11.20 3.31 -2.57
C MET A 14 -11.90 2.66 -3.78
N LEU A 15 -11.54 1.42 -4.12
CA LEU A 15 -12.19 0.65 -5.19
C LEU A 15 -13.67 0.39 -4.90
N LEU A 16 -14.01 0.11 -3.64
CA LEU A 16 -15.39 -0.09 -3.22
C LEU A 16 -16.21 1.20 -3.41
N CYS A 17 -15.67 2.35 -3.02
CA CYS A 17 -16.34 3.64 -3.25
C CYS A 17 -16.58 3.89 -4.74
N TYR A 18 -15.60 3.63 -5.62
CA TYR A 18 -15.80 3.72 -7.07
C TYR A 18 -16.89 2.78 -7.58
N LYS A 19 -16.94 1.54 -7.07
CA LYS A 19 -17.97 0.57 -7.45
C LYS A 19 -19.36 1.03 -7.00
N MET A 20 -19.49 1.57 -5.78
CA MET A 20 -20.75 2.08 -5.27
C MET A 20 -21.29 3.27 -6.07
N GLN A 21 -20.41 4.15 -6.56
CA GLN A 21 -20.81 5.28 -7.42
C GLN A 21 -21.58 4.86 -8.68
N GLN A 22 -21.32 3.65 -9.20
CA GLN A 22 -22.00 3.12 -10.40
C GLN A 22 -23.49 2.83 -10.15
N GLY A 23 -23.90 2.63 -8.88
CA GLY A 23 -25.28 2.40 -8.50
C GLY A 23 -26.13 3.67 -8.39
N PHE A 24 -25.53 4.85 -8.55
CA PHE A 24 -26.21 6.13 -8.37
C PHE A 24 -26.21 6.96 -9.67
N SER A 25 -27.29 7.72 -9.88
CA SER A 25 -27.37 8.66 -11.00
C SER A 25 -26.28 9.73 -10.91
N ASP A 26 -25.84 10.27 -12.05
CA ASP A 26 -24.73 11.25 -12.09
C ASP A 26 -24.96 12.48 -11.20
N ASN A 27 -26.22 12.90 -11.06
CA ASN A 27 -26.62 14.08 -10.29
C ASN A 27 -27.08 13.76 -8.86
N SER A 28 -27.02 12.49 -8.43
CA SER A 28 -27.43 12.11 -7.09
C SER A 28 -26.51 12.72 -6.03
N LYS A 29 -27.07 13.03 -4.85
CA LYS A 29 -26.28 13.53 -3.72
C LYS A 29 -25.27 12.48 -3.28
N GLU A 30 -25.71 11.22 -3.18
CA GLU A 30 -24.93 10.06 -2.78
C GLU A 30 -23.69 9.87 -3.66
N ARG A 31 -23.84 10.04 -4.98
CA ARG A 31 -22.70 9.94 -5.90
C ARG A 31 -21.70 11.07 -5.71
N ARG A 32 -22.15 12.30 -5.43
CA ARG A 32 -21.26 13.43 -5.11
C ARG A 32 -20.50 13.18 -3.81
N GLU A 33 -21.19 12.74 -2.77
CA GLU A 33 -20.57 12.41 -1.48
C GLU A 33 -19.54 11.27 -1.63
N LEU A 34 -19.88 10.21 -2.37
CA LEU A 34 -18.95 9.11 -2.66
C LEU A 34 -17.73 9.57 -3.45
N LYS A 35 -17.89 10.47 -4.43
CA LYS A 35 -16.76 11.05 -5.16
C LYS A 35 -15.85 11.84 -4.23
N TRP A 36 -16.42 12.65 -3.35
CA TRP A 36 -15.67 13.43 -2.37
C TRP A 36 -14.91 12.53 -1.40
N LEU A 37 -15.58 11.52 -0.83
CA LEU A 37 -14.94 10.52 0.04
C LEU A 37 -13.81 9.77 -0.69
N THR A 38 -14.01 9.39 -1.95
CA THR A 38 -12.99 8.69 -2.73
C THR A 38 -11.77 9.58 -2.96
N ASN A 39 -11.98 10.87 -3.20
CA ASN A 39 -10.90 11.85 -3.33
C ASN A 39 -10.09 11.95 -2.03
N GLU A 40 -10.75 12.10 -0.88
CA GLU A 40 -10.09 12.16 0.43
C GLU A 40 -9.28 10.89 0.74
N ILE A 41 -9.83 9.71 0.44
CA ILE A 41 -9.13 8.43 0.61
C ILE A 41 -7.92 8.33 -0.33
N SER A 42 -8.04 8.82 -1.57
CA SER A 42 -6.94 8.76 -2.55
C SER A 42 -5.73 9.60 -2.12
N ILE A 43 -5.98 10.73 -1.45
CA ILE A 43 -4.95 11.62 -0.90
C ILE A 43 -4.32 10.99 0.35
N ASN A 44 -5.14 10.34 1.18
CA ASN A 44 -4.75 9.81 2.49
C ASN A 44 -4.61 8.28 2.51
N ILE A 45 -4.19 7.68 1.39
CA ILE A 45 -4.06 6.23 1.31
C ILE A 45 -3.02 5.74 2.33
N ALA A 46 -3.31 4.62 3.01
CA ALA A 46 -2.43 4.15 4.07
C ALA A 46 -1.08 3.75 3.48
N LYS A 47 -0.03 4.46 3.90
CA LYS A 47 1.37 4.17 3.58
C LYS A 47 2.16 4.08 4.87
N PHE A 48 2.88 2.99 5.02
CA PHE A 48 3.76 2.76 6.17
C PHE A 48 5.18 2.97 5.72
N THR A 49 5.89 3.91 6.33
CA THR A 49 7.28 4.22 5.96
C THR A 49 8.17 4.10 7.19
N ALA A 50 9.43 3.75 6.98
CA ALA A 50 10.47 3.81 8.00
C ALA A 50 11.13 5.19 7.95
N ALA A 51 10.62 6.14 8.74
CA ALA A 51 11.11 7.53 8.77
C ALA A 51 11.27 8.15 7.36
N GLU A 52 10.32 7.86 6.46
CA GLU A 52 10.31 8.30 5.05
C GLU A 52 11.45 7.80 4.15
N PHE A 53 12.41 7.02 4.65
CA PHE A 53 13.49 6.45 3.82
C PHE A 53 12.96 5.45 2.78
N PHE A 54 12.04 4.59 3.20
CA PHE A 54 11.43 3.58 2.33
C PHE A 54 10.06 3.14 2.87
N GLU A 55 9.25 2.58 1.97
CA GLU A 55 7.95 1.99 2.30
C GLU A 55 8.13 0.59 2.93
N ILE A 56 7.43 0.34 4.03
CA ILE A 56 7.37 -0.95 4.71
C ILE A 56 6.29 -1.80 4.05
N ASN A 57 6.70 -2.61 3.08
CA ASN A 57 5.85 -3.56 2.38
C ASN A 57 6.51 -4.94 2.29
N ARG A 58 5.80 -5.90 1.68
CA ARG A 58 6.32 -7.28 1.55
C ARG A 58 7.61 -7.35 0.74
N ASN A 59 7.76 -6.50 -0.28
CA ASN A 59 8.96 -6.47 -1.13
C ASN A 59 10.18 -6.00 -0.33
N THR A 60 10.03 -4.99 0.52
CA THR A 60 11.09 -4.53 1.42
C THR A 60 11.58 -5.65 2.32
N PHE A 61 10.68 -6.43 2.90
CA PHE A 61 11.05 -7.59 3.73
C PHE A 61 11.87 -8.63 2.95
N PHE A 62 11.41 -9.02 1.76
CA PHE A 62 12.18 -9.94 0.91
C PHE A 62 13.49 -9.35 0.42
N GLY A 63 13.54 -8.04 0.15
CA GLY A 63 14.76 -7.33 -0.23
C GLY A 63 15.81 -7.38 0.87
N ILE A 64 15.42 -7.19 2.14
CA ILE A 64 16.31 -7.36 3.29
C ILE A 64 16.83 -8.80 3.35
N LEU A 65 15.95 -9.81 3.29
CA LEU A 65 16.38 -11.21 3.31
C LEU A 65 17.35 -11.54 2.16
N SER A 66 17.02 -11.12 0.94
CA SER A 66 17.86 -11.31 -0.24
C SER A 66 19.23 -10.65 -0.07
N THR A 67 19.26 -9.44 0.47
CA THR A 67 20.50 -8.69 0.70
C THR A 67 21.33 -9.38 1.78
N THR A 68 20.73 -9.72 2.93
CA THR A 68 21.40 -10.46 4.01
C THR A 68 21.97 -11.79 3.53
N THR A 69 21.20 -12.59 2.78
CA THR A 69 21.68 -13.85 2.20
C THR A 69 22.84 -13.62 1.23
N THR A 70 22.76 -12.58 0.39
CA THR A 70 23.85 -12.24 -0.54
C THR A 70 25.14 -11.89 0.20
N TYR A 71 25.07 -11.04 1.23
CA TYR A 71 26.22 -10.71 2.06
C TYR A 71 26.76 -11.92 2.81
N LEU A 72 25.89 -12.79 3.33
CA LEU A 72 26.31 -14.03 4.00
C LEU A 72 27.09 -14.94 3.05
N ILE A 73 26.63 -15.10 1.81
CA ILE A 73 27.34 -15.89 0.78
C ILE A 73 28.72 -15.29 0.51
N ILE A 74 28.81 -13.97 0.35
CA ILE A 74 30.08 -13.27 0.13
C ILE A 74 31.04 -13.52 1.30
N ILE A 75 30.57 -13.34 2.54
CA ILE A 75 31.40 -13.57 3.74
C ILE A 75 31.95 -15.00 3.76
N ILE A 76 31.10 -16.01 3.49
CA ILE A 76 31.51 -17.41 3.43
C ILE A 76 32.53 -17.65 2.30
N GLN A 77 32.31 -17.07 1.11
CA GLN A 77 33.20 -17.25 -0.05
C GLN A 77 34.57 -16.63 0.15
N PHE A 78 34.64 -15.47 0.78
CA PHE A 78 35.88 -14.74 1.04
C PHE A 78 36.51 -15.10 2.39
N ASN A 79 35.87 -15.97 3.18
CA ASN A 79 36.30 -16.41 4.50
C ASN A 79 36.69 -15.24 5.42
N ILE A 80 35.87 -14.18 5.36
CA ILE A 80 35.98 -12.97 6.19
C ILE A 80 35.31 -13.23 7.54
#